data_AF-A0A1X0DXY9-F1
#
_entry.id   AF-A0A1X0DXY9-F1
#
_cell.length_a   1.000
_cell.length_b   1.000
_cell.length_c   1.000
_cell.angle_alpha   90.00
_cell.angle_beta   90.00
_cell.angle_gamma   90.00
#
_symmetry.space_group_name_H-M   'P 1'
#
loop_
_entity.id
_entity.type
_entity.pdbx_description
1 polymer ?
#
loop_
_entity_poly.entity_id
_entity_poly.type
_entity_poly.pdbx_seq_one_letter_code
_entity_poly.pdbx_strand_id
1 'polypeptide(L)'
;MFRGGSLRTIAKAARTRHIYGVDAWGLEGSYASKSESASKYGGLDTMAIAERAVDGLGVELVRGFSTEVAAAYDGPPIALLYIDAEHTYDAVTADFAAWRPHLADGAHICFDDYTETFPGVKRAVDEIITTDGLAAVEVHGGRLAVTRRRGTIR
;
A
#
# COMPACT_ATOMS: atom_id res chain seq x y z
N MET A 1 -12.08 0.58 1.75
CA MET A 1 -11.74 1.94 2.22
C MET A 1 -10.87 1.83 3.45
N PHE A 2 -9.73 2.51 3.41
CA PHE A 2 -8.75 2.50 4.47
C PHE A 2 -9.27 3.20 5.74
N ARG A 3 -9.30 2.45 6.84
CA ARG A 3 -9.70 2.93 8.19
C ARG A 3 -8.58 2.74 9.21
N GLY A 4 -7.36 2.46 8.77
CA GLY A 4 -6.21 2.22 9.64
C GLY A 4 -6.12 0.81 10.26
N GLY A 5 -7.01 -0.13 9.94
CA GLY A 5 -6.99 -1.49 10.55
C GLY A 5 -5.70 -2.28 10.28
N SER A 6 -5.34 -2.43 9.00
CA SER A 6 -4.10 -3.08 8.56
C SER A 6 -2.88 -2.30 9.08
N LEU A 7 -2.90 -0.96 8.96
CA LEU A 7 -1.81 -0.10 9.42
C LEU A 7 -1.57 -0.16 10.93
N ARG A 8 -2.63 -0.21 11.74
CA ARG A 8 -2.53 -0.43 13.19
C ARG A 8 -1.88 -1.76 13.53
N THR A 9 -2.21 -2.82 12.79
CA THR A 9 -1.62 -4.14 12.99
C THR A 9 -0.13 -4.12 12.66
N ILE A 10 0.23 -3.52 11.52
CA ILE A 10 1.63 -3.31 11.12
C ILE A 10 2.37 -2.49 12.18
N ALA A 11 1.78 -1.38 12.64
CA ALA A 11 2.40 -0.49 13.61
C ALA A 11 2.67 -1.14 14.97
N LYS A 12 1.81 -2.06 15.41
CA LYS A 12 2.06 -2.84 16.64
C LYS A 12 3.16 -3.88 16.48
N ALA A 13 3.33 -4.43 15.28
CA ALA A 13 4.34 -5.45 15.00
C ALA A 13 5.71 -4.84 14.67
N ALA A 14 5.70 -3.68 14.02
CA ALA A 14 6.89 -2.94 13.66
C ALA A 14 7.60 -2.44 14.92
N ARG A 15 8.84 -2.89 15.13
CA ARG A 15 9.75 -2.33 16.14
C ARG A 15 10.44 -1.04 15.65
N THR A 16 10.06 -0.55 14.47
CA THR A 16 10.69 0.58 13.76
C THR A 16 10.02 1.91 14.12
N ARG A 17 10.71 3.03 13.87
CA ARG A 17 10.33 4.36 14.36
C ARG A 17 9.54 5.23 13.36
N HIS A 18 9.33 4.77 12.14
CA HIS A 18 8.69 5.58 11.09
C HIS A 18 7.79 4.70 10.24
N ILE A 19 6.48 4.95 10.33
CA ILE A 19 5.44 4.21 9.63
C ILE A 19 4.55 5.25 8.97
N TYR A 20 4.37 5.13 7.66
CA TYR A 20 3.53 6.04 6.89
C TYR A 20 2.23 5.34 6.51
N GLY A 21 1.10 6.03 6.67
CA GLY A 21 -0.19 5.65 6.09
C GLY A 21 -0.57 6.64 5.01
N VAL A 22 -0.61 6.19 3.75
CA VAL A 22 -0.91 7.06 2.60
C VAL A 22 -2.30 6.72 2.07
N ASP A 23 -3.19 7.71 1.99
CA ASP A 23 -4.49 7.58 1.36
C ASP A 23 -4.99 8.95 0.89
N ALA A 24 -5.82 9.00 -0.14
CA ALA A 24 -6.37 10.26 -0.63
C ALA A 24 -7.45 10.84 0.30
N TRP A 25 -8.09 10.02 1.13
CA TRP A 25 -9.19 10.37 2.02
C TRP A 25 -10.18 11.35 1.38
N GLY A 26 -10.72 10.98 0.22
CA GLY A 26 -11.77 11.76 -0.44
C GLY A 26 -11.33 13.01 -1.18
N LEU A 27 -10.04 13.16 -1.52
CA LEU A 27 -9.62 14.21 -2.43
C LEU A 27 -10.37 14.11 -3.77
N GLU A 28 -10.65 15.24 -4.42
CA GLU A 28 -11.30 15.26 -5.72
C GLU A 28 -10.47 14.46 -6.74
N GLY A 29 -11.11 13.55 -7.48
CA GLY A 29 -10.42 12.59 -8.35
C GLY A 29 -10.04 11.27 -7.68
N SER A 30 -10.19 11.15 -6.35
CA SER A 30 -10.07 9.87 -5.66
C SER A 30 -11.22 8.92 -6.05
N TYR A 31 -10.88 7.64 -6.25
CA TYR A 31 -11.85 6.58 -6.55
C TYR A 31 -12.72 6.85 -7.79
N ALA A 32 -12.15 7.47 -8.83
CA ALA A 32 -12.83 7.85 -10.08
C ALA A 32 -13.57 6.69 -10.78
N SER A 33 -13.27 5.44 -10.45
CA SER A 33 -13.99 4.24 -10.93
C SER A 33 -15.39 4.06 -10.31
N LYS A 34 -15.75 4.79 -9.25
CA LYS A 34 -17.03 4.64 -8.54
C LYS A 34 -17.65 6.00 -8.20
N SER A 35 -18.42 6.54 -9.15
CA SER A 35 -19.19 7.79 -8.99
C SER A 35 -20.16 7.81 -7.79
N GLU A 36 -20.56 6.65 -7.25
CA GLU A 36 -21.37 6.56 -6.02
C GLU A 36 -20.57 6.51 -4.70
N SER A 37 -19.23 6.33 -4.74
CA SER A 37 -18.47 6.05 -3.52
C SER A 37 -17.98 7.28 -2.76
N ALA A 38 -17.85 8.44 -3.40
CA ALA A 38 -17.40 9.66 -2.73
C ALA A 38 -18.34 10.10 -1.57
N SER A 39 -19.66 9.89 -1.70
CA SER A 39 -20.63 10.30 -0.67
C SER A 39 -20.84 9.28 0.45
N LYS A 40 -20.59 7.99 0.20
CA LYS A 40 -20.82 6.89 1.17
C LYS A 40 -19.52 6.36 1.79
N TYR A 41 -18.39 6.60 1.13
CA TYR A 41 -17.12 5.92 1.37
C TYR A 41 -15.91 6.83 1.08
N GLY A 42 -15.98 8.13 1.39
CA GLY A 42 -14.99 9.12 0.89
C GLY A 42 -14.82 10.38 1.74
N GLY A 43 -15.21 10.41 3.01
CA GLY A 43 -15.24 11.65 3.80
C GLY A 43 -14.09 11.82 4.80
N LEU A 44 -13.90 13.04 5.31
CA LEU A 44 -13.02 13.37 6.45
C LEU A 44 -13.21 12.42 7.65
N ASP A 45 -14.40 11.84 7.80
CA ASP A 45 -14.73 10.87 8.83
C ASP A 45 -13.80 9.64 8.82
N THR A 46 -13.33 9.17 7.66
CA THR A 46 -12.45 7.99 7.60
C THR A 46 -11.00 8.31 7.91
N MET A 47 -10.56 9.54 7.63
CA MET A 47 -9.28 10.04 8.11
C MET A 47 -9.29 10.13 9.64
N ALA A 48 -10.34 10.71 10.23
CA ALA A 48 -10.49 10.78 11.68
C ALA A 48 -10.56 9.39 12.35
N ILE A 49 -11.17 8.40 11.69
CA ILE A 49 -11.14 7.00 12.16
C ILE A 49 -9.72 6.44 12.08
N ALA A 50 -8.99 6.68 10.99
CA ALA A 50 -7.62 6.21 10.83
C ALA A 50 -6.68 6.83 11.86
N GLU A 51 -6.78 8.14 12.11
CA GLU A 51 -6.05 8.87 13.16
C GLU A 51 -6.27 8.20 14.52
N ARG A 52 -7.53 7.99 14.92
CA ARG A 52 -7.86 7.31 16.18
C ARG A 52 -7.34 5.87 16.24
N ALA A 53 -7.31 5.17 15.12
CA ALA A 53 -6.86 3.78 15.08
C ALA A 53 -5.35 3.65 15.34
N VAL A 54 -4.58 4.66 14.95
CA VAL A 54 -3.11 4.66 15.02
C VAL A 54 -2.54 5.61 16.09
N ASP A 55 -3.40 6.28 16.84
CA ASP A 55 -3.00 7.19 17.92
C ASP A 55 -2.02 6.52 18.90
N GLY A 56 -0.93 7.24 19.21
CA GLY A 56 0.16 6.75 20.05
C GLY A 56 1.04 5.64 19.45
N LEU A 57 0.83 5.22 18.21
CA LEU A 57 1.62 4.14 17.57
C LEU A 57 2.79 4.63 16.70
N GLY A 58 3.07 5.93 16.68
CA GLY A 58 4.18 6.50 15.90
C GLY A 58 3.97 6.39 14.38
N VAL A 59 2.71 6.51 13.95
CA VAL A 59 2.30 6.50 12.54
C VAL A 59 2.10 7.93 12.05
N GLU A 60 2.65 8.23 10.89
CA GLU A 60 2.42 9.47 10.15
C GLU A 60 1.40 9.20 9.03
N LEU A 61 0.27 9.91 9.07
CA LEU A 61 -0.75 9.81 8.02
C LEU A 61 -0.52 10.91 6.99
N VAL A 62 -0.36 10.54 5.72
CA VAL A 62 -0.11 11.46 4.62
C VAL A 62 -1.31 11.44 3.68
N ARG A 63 -2.09 12.52 3.68
CA ARG A 63 -3.24 12.66 2.80
C ARG A 63 -2.80 13.08 1.40
N GLY A 64 -2.94 12.21 0.42
CA GLY A 64 -2.56 12.46 -0.96
C GLY A 64 -2.75 11.26 -1.87
N PHE A 65 -2.64 11.47 -3.18
CA PHE A 65 -2.62 10.36 -4.14
C PHE A 65 -1.31 9.60 -4.00
N SER A 66 -1.39 8.26 -3.98
CA SER A 66 -0.24 7.38 -3.75
C SER A 66 0.96 7.70 -4.64
N THR A 67 0.74 7.91 -5.95
CA THR A 67 1.80 8.22 -6.90
C THR A 67 2.41 9.61 -6.70
N GLU A 68 1.63 10.60 -6.30
CA GLU A 68 2.11 11.95 -5.98
C GLU A 68 2.92 11.97 -4.69
N VAL A 69 2.43 11.26 -3.67
CA VAL A 69 3.12 11.11 -2.39
C VAL A 69 4.43 10.35 -2.57
N ALA A 70 4.44 9.29 -3.38
CA ALA A 70 5.67 8.58 -3.74
C ALA A 70 6.66 9.50 -4.46
N ALA A 71 6.20 10.28 -5.43
CA ALA A 71 7.07 11.22 -6.17
C ALA A 71 7.71 12.30 -5.26
N ALA A 72 7.00 12.71 -4.21
CA ALA A 72 7.49 13.67 -3.21
C ALA A 72 8.26 13.02 -2.05
N TYR A 73 8.37 11.68 -2.01
CA TYR A 73 8.98 10.98 -0.89
C TYR A 73 10.49 11.17 -0.84
N ASP A 74 10.96 11.83 0.22
CA ASP A 74 12.38 12.07 0.52
C ASP A 74 12.86 11.36 1.81
N GLY A 75 12.03 10.45 2.33
CA GLY A 75 12.29 9.69 3.54
C GLY A 75 13.34 8.58 3.37
N PRO A 76 13.64 7.85 4.47
CA PRO A 76 14.61 6.75 4.45
C PRO A 76 14.15 5.58 3.57
N PRO A 77 15.06 4.70 3.12
CA PRO A 77 14.69 3.51 2.36
C PRO A 77 13.63 2.65 3.07
N ILE A 78 12.61 2.26 2.32
CA ILE A 78 11.43 1.55 2.83
C ILE A 78 11.75 0.06 2.98
N ALA A 79 11.68 -0.46 4.21
CA ALA A 79 11.92 -1.88 4.50
C ALA A 79 10.67 -2.76 4.33
N LEU A 80 9.47 -2.16 4.32
CA LEU A 80 8.19 -2.82 4.11
C LEU A 80 7.26 -1.88 3.34
N LEU A 81 6.78 -2.33 2.17
CA LEU A 81 5.71 -1.69 1.41
C LEU A 81 4.46 -2.56 1.46
N TYR A 82 3.31 -1.98 1.79
CA TYR A 82 2.02 -2.66 1.87
C TYR A 82 1.01 -1.96 0.97
N ILE A 83 0.56 -2.63 -0.10
CA ILE A 83 -0.38 -2.11 -1.10
C ILE A 83 -1.75 -2.75 -0.89
N ASP A 84 -2.75 -1.93 -0.56
CA ASP A 84 -4.13 -2.30 -0.22
C ASP A 84 -5.09 -1.14 -0.56
N ALA A 85 -4.88 -0.55 -1.74
CA ALA A 85 -5.58 0.65 -2.21
C ALA A 85 -6.72 0.29 -3.18
N GLU A 86 -6.62 0.66 -4.46
CA GLU A 86 -7.63 0.37 -5.47
C GLU A 86 -7.35 -0.98 -6.14
N HIS A 87 -8.39 -1.81 -6.32
CA HIS A 87 -8.27 -3.20 -6.79
C HIS A 87 -8.28 -3.34 -8.32
N THR A 88 -7.87 -2.30 -9.06
CA THR A 88 -7.68 -2.38 -10.50
C THR A 88 -6.23 -2.71 -10.81
N TYR A 89 -6.01 -3.40 -11.94
CA TYR A 89 -4.65 -3.71 -12.40
C TYR A 89 -3.79 -2.45 -12.55
N ASP A 90 -4.33 -1.41 -13.19
CA ASP A 90 -3.58 -0.18 -13.46
C ASP A 90 -3.18 0.54 -12.17
N ALA A 91 -4.05 0.54 -11.15
CA ALA A 91 -3.75 1.18 -9.87
C ALA A 91 -2.65 0.44 -9.11
N VAL A 92 -2.74 -0.90 -8.99
CA VAL A 92 -1.72 -1.70 -8.30
C VAL A 92 -0.35 -1.56 -8.99
N THR A 93 -0.32 -1.60 -10.32
CA THR A 93 0.91 -1.42 -11.09
C THR A 93 1.48 -0.01 -10.92
N ALA A 94 0.64 1.03 -10.96
CA ALA A 94 1.07 2.41 -10.75
C ALA A 94 1.62 2.65 -9.34
N ASP A 95 0.95 2.13 -8.30
CA ASP A 95 1.41 2.21 -6.91
C ASP A 95 2.77 1.53 -6.75
N PHE A 96 2.88 0.27 -7.20
CA PHE A 96 4.15 -0.45 -7.11
C PHE A 96 5.27 0.29 -7.86
N ALA A 97 5.03 0.72 -9.10
CA ALA A 97 6.02 1.41 -9.91
C ALA A 97 6.50 2.72 -9.26
N ALA A 98 5.59 3.47 -8.63
CA ALA A 98 5.91 4.73 -7.97
C ALA A 98 6.70 4.51 -6.67
N TRP A 99 6.36 3.50 -5.87
CA TRP A 99 7.02 3.25 -4.58
C TRP A 99 8.31 2.42 -4.69
N ARG A 100 8.46 1.62 -5.76
CA ARG A 100 9.60 0.73 -5.97
C ARG A 100 10.97 1.41 -5.85
N PRO A 101 11.23 2.61 -6.38
CA PRO A 101 12.53 3.29 -6.26
C PRO A 101 12.97 3.54 -4.81
N HIS A 102 12.02 3.67 -3.88
CA HIS A 102 12.27 4.00 -2.47
C HIS A 102 12.53 2.76 -1.60
N LEU A 103 12.37 1.55 -2.14
CA LEU A 103 12.54 0.30 -1.38
C LEU A 103 14.01 0.07 -1.00
N ALA A 104 14.25 -0.31 0.26
CA ALA A 104 15.54 -0.81 0.69
C ALA A 104 15.91 -2.15 0.01
N ASP A 105 17.19 -2.48 -0.05
CA ASP A 105 17.62 -3.83 -0.40
C ASP A 105 17.04 -4.83 0.61
N GLY A 106 16.42 -5.90 0.11
CA GLY A 106 15.77 -6.88 0.96
C GLY A 106 14.44 -6.42 1.58
N ALA A 107 13.85 -5.31 1.11
CA ALA A 107 12.53 -4.87 1.56
C ALA A 107 11.44 -5.92 1.26
N HIS A 108 10.48 -6.05 2.17
CA HIS A 108 9.27 -6.84 1.94
C HIS A 108 8.24 -6.01 1.19
N ILE A 109 7.53 -6.64 0.27
CA ILE A 109 6.44 -6.03 -0.47
C ILE A 109 5.23 -6.95 -0.28
N CYS A 110 4.14 -6.36 0.20
CA CYS A 110 2.89 -7.04 0.46
C CYS A 110 1.81 -6.46 -0.44
N PHE A 111 1.06 -7.34 -1.10
CA PHE A 111 -0.12 -7.01 -1.89
C PHE A 111 -1.33 -7.70 -1.25
N ASP A 112 -2.27 -6.93 -0.72
CA ASP A 112 -3.52 -7.48 -0.18
C ASP A 112 -4.47 -7.86 -1.31
N ASP A 113 -5.48 -8.68 -1.00
CA ASP A 113 -6.55 -9.07 -1.91
C ASP A 113 -6.09 -9.79 -3.19
N TYR A 114 -4.92 -10.45 -3.15
CA TYR A 114 -4.41 -11.39 -4.16
C TYR A 114 -5.29 -12.65 -4.22
N THR A 115 -6.43 -12.54 -4.92
CA THR A 115 -7.46 -13.58 -5.00
C THR A 115 -8.19 -13.51 -6.35
N GLU A 116 -8.92 -14.57 -6.70
CA GLU A 116 -9.78 -14.61 -7.89
C GLU A 116 -10.93 -13.57 -7.84
N THR A 117 -11.32 -13.11 -6.64
CA THR A 117 -12.32 -12.06 -6.45
C THR A 117 -11.84 -10.71 -6.99
N PHE A 118 -10.53 -10.48 -6.97
CA PHE A 118 -9.89 -9.25 -7.46
C PHE A 118 -8.89 -9.58 -8.58
N PRO A 119 -9.39 -9.94 -9.77
CA PRO A 119 -8.53 -10.41 -10.87
C PRO A 119 -7.55 -9.34 -11.35
N GLY A 120 -7.88 -8.05 -11.19
CA GLY A 120 -6.97 -6.93 -11.48
C GLY A 120 -5.72 -6.95 -10.60
N VAL A 121 -5.91 -7.12 -9.29
CA VAL A 121 -4.81 -7.26 -8.31
C VAL A 121 -3.99 -8.49 -8.62
N LYS A 122 -4.64 -9.65 -8.76
CA LYS A 122 -3.96 -10.92 -9.04
C LYS A 122 -3.07 -10.83 -10.28
N ARG A 123 -3.62 -10.30 -11.38
CA ARG A 123 -2.87 -10.13 -12.63
C ARG A 123 -1.68 -9.19 -12.48
N ALA A 124 -1.86 -8.05 -11.81
CA ALA A 124 -0.78 -7.08 -11.61
C ALA A 124 0.37 -7.68 -10.80
N VAL A 125 0.04 -8.36 -9.71
CA VAL A 125 1.00 -9.03 -8.84
C VAL A 125 1.75 -10.11 -9.62
N ASP A 126 1.04 -11.00 -10.33
CA ASP A 126 1.65 -12.07 -11.15
C ASP A 126 2.67 -11.52 -12.15
N GLU A 127 2.36 -10.38 -12.80
CA GLU A 127 3.27 -9.73 -13.74
C GLU A 127 4.48 -9.07 -13.06
N ILE A 128 4.26 -8.29 -12.00
CA ILE A 128 5.32 -7.62 -11.23
C ILE A 128 6.37 -8.62 -10.73
N ILE A 129 5.94 -9.76 -10.17
CA ILE A 129 6.84 -10.79 -9.65
C ILE A 129 7.78 -11.32 -10.73
N THR A 130 7.28 -11.46 -11.96
CA THR A 130 8.06 -12.03 -13.07
C THR A 130 9.02 -11.02 -13.71
N THR A 131 8.74 -9.73 -13.60
CA THR A 131 9.45 -8.68 -14.36
C THR A 131 10.43 -7.87 -13.50
N ASP A 132 10.25 -7.81 -12.17
CA ASP A 132 11.01 -6.91 -11.29
C ASP A 132 12.12 -7.56 -10.45
N GLY A 133 12.52 -8.79 -10.78
CA GLY A 133 13.63 -9.46 -10.09
C GLY A 133 13.35 -9.71 -8.60
N LEU A 134 12.08 -9.89 -8.24
CA LEU A 134 11.63 -10.13 -6.87
C LEU A 134 11.89 -11.59 -6.45
N ALA A 135 11.84 -11.86 -5.15
CA ALA A 135 11.85 -13.22 -4.63
C ALA A 135 10.55 -13.97 -4.99
N ALA A 136 10.55 -15.29 -4.78
CA ALA A 136 9.32 -16.07 -4.88
C ALA A 136 8.27 -15.55 -3.90
N VAL A 137 6.99 -15.72 -4.27
CA VAL A 137 5.87 -15.19 -3.50
C VAL A 137 5.34 -16.23 -2.53
N GLU A 138 5.14 -15.79 -1.30
CA GLU A 138 4.47 -16.52 -0.25
C GLU A 138 3.06 -15.94 -0.10
N VAL A 139 2.04 -16.81 -0.08
CA VAL A 139 0.65 -16.38 0.10
C VAL A 139 0.20 -16.73 1.52
N HIS A 140 -0.18 -15.71 2.30
CA HIS A 140 -0.66 -15.85 3.67
C HIS A 140 -2.16 -15.58 3.76
N GLY A 141 -2.85 -16.38 4.58
CA GLY A 141 -4.29 -16.23 4.80
C GLY A 141 -5.14 -16.35 3.52
N GLY A 142 -4.57 -16.95 2.46
CA GLY A 142 -5.23 -17.13 1.17
C GLY A 142 -5.44 -15.87 0.34
N ARG A 143 -4.94 -14.70 0.79
CA ARG A 143 -5.18 -13.42 0.11
C ARG A 143 -4.01 -12.43 0.13
N LEU A 144 -3.06 -12.58 1.05
CA LEU A 144 -1.93 -11.66 1.18
C LEU A 144 -0.73 -12.25 0.45
N ALA A 145 -0.39 -11.70 -0.71
CA ALA A 145 0.83 -12.06 -1.42
C ALA A 145 2.02 -11.26 -0.85
N VAL A 146 3.06 -11.96 -0.42
CA VAL A 146 4.28 -11.38 0.15
C VAL A 146 5.47 -11.78 -0.71
N THR A 147 6.27 -10.80 -1.09
CA THR A 147 7.53 -10.99 -1.80
C THR A 147 8.62 -10.09 -1.22
N ARG A 148 9.83 -10.21 -1.74
CA ARG A 148 11.00 -9.47 -1.28
C ARG A 148 11.81 -8.92 -2.44
N ARG A 149 12.22 -7.66 -2.35
CA ARG A 149 13.20 -7.06 -3.26
C ARG A 149 14.53 -7.79 -3.08
N ARG A 150 15.06 -8.39 -4.15
CA ARG A 150 16.41 -8.96 -4.11
C ARG A 150 17.40 -7.81 -3.99
N GLY A 151 18.32 -7.90 -3.02
CA GLY A 151 19.38 -6.92 -2.89
C GLY A 151 20.29 -6.95 -4.12
N THR A 152 20.87 -5.80 -4.43
CA THR A 152 21.92 -5.76 -5.47
C THR A 152 23.12 -6.52 -4.91
N ILE A 153 23.52 -7.64 -5.54
CA ILE A 153 24.77 -8.31 -5.20
C ILE A 153 25.88 -7.29 -5.49
N ARG A 154 26.56 -6.81 -4.46
CA ARG A 154 27.80 -6.04 -4.60
C ARG A 154 28.98 -6.99 -4.74
#